data_AF-A0A9R1BTH1-F1
#
_entry.id   AF-A0A9R1BTH1-F1
#
_cell.length_a   1.000
_cell.length_b   1.000
_cell.length_c   1.000
_cell.angle_alpha   90.00
_cell.angle_beta   90.00
_cell.angle_gamma   90.00
#
_symmetry.space_group_name_H-M   'P 1'
#
loop_
_entity.id
_entity.type
_entity.pdbx_description
1 polymer ?
#
loop_
_entity_poly.entity_id
_entity_poly.type
_entity_poly.pdbx_seq_one_letter_code
_entity_poly.pdbx_strand_id
1 'polypeptide(L)'
;MASVSKLVLLVLCAYHTLVAHAGDDLRSHYMVLPAGSLKSATLNCTDHQAVSPASGGVVTVLLHHRHGPCSPVPSTKAPTLEKMLRRDQLRADYIGRKFSGAKGGGLEQSDVTVPTLLGLSLGTLDIRIPTVALVFSGGAVVNLAPEGIILESCLAFAANRDDSSLGIIGNVQQRTFEVLYDVGGGAVGFNAGAC
;
A
#
# COMPACT_ATOMS: atom_id res chain seq x y z
N MET A 1 33.67 55.90 19.38
CA MET A 1 32.67 55.03 20.02
C MET A 1 31.49 54.83 19.06
N ALA A 2 31.55 53.88 18.13
CA ALA A 2 30.47 53.65 17.13
C ALA A 2 30.44 52.20 16.58
N SER A 3 30.96 51.21 17.32
CA SER A 3 31.09 49.82 16.84
C SER A 3 30.20 48.83 17.59
N VAL A 4 29.77 49.15 18.82
CA VAL A 4 29.04 48.21 19.68
C VAL A 4 27.58 48.03 19.23
N SER A 5 26.96 49.07 18.66
CA SER A 5 25.54 49.04 18.27
C SER A 5 25.23 48.07 17.12
N LYS A 6 26.18 47.85 16.19
CA LYS A 6 25.96 46.93 15.05
C LYS A 6 26.12 45.47 15.47
N LEU A 7 27.03 45.21 16.42
CA LEU A 7 27.23 43.86 16.96
C LEU A 7 26.01 43.40 17.78
N VAL A 8 25.46 44.30 18.60
CA VAL A 8 24.24 44.02 19.39
C VAL A 8 23.02 43.80 18.49
N LEU A 9 22.89 44.56 17.39
CA LEU A 9 21.81 44.35 16.42
C LEU A 9 21.92 43.00 15.69
N LEU A 10 23.13 42.58 15.30
CA LEU A 10 23.37 41.28 14.68
C LEU A 10 23.08 40.11 15.64
N VAL A 11 23.45 40.26 16.92
CA VAL A 11 23.14 39.25 17.94
C VAL A 11 21.63 39.17 18.17
N LEU A 12 20.91 40.29 18.25
CA LEU A 12 19.45 40.29 18.40
C LEU A 12 18.73 39.72 17.15
N CYS A 13 19.25 39.95 15.94
CA CYS A 13 18.72 39.33 14.73
C CYS A 13 18.95 37.81 14.70
N ALA A 14 20.09 37.32 15.17
CA ALA A 14 20.38 35.89 15.29
C ALA A 14 19.57 35.21 16.42
N TYR A 15 19.21 35.94 17.48
CA TYR A 15 18.34 35.44 18.55
C TYR A 15 16.84 35.39 18.15
N HIS A 16 16.43 36.17 17.14
CA HIS A 16 15.06 36.17 16.61
C HIS A 16 14.87 35.33 15.34
N THR A 17 15.92 34.70 14.80
CA THR A 17 15.71 33.52 13.96
C THR A 17 15.25 32.40 14.86
N LEU A 18 13.95 32.40 15.17
CA LEU A 18 13.20 31.17 15.30
C LEU A 18 13.58 30.35 14.08
N VAL A 19 14.51 29.42 14.26
CA VAL A 19 14.61 28.27 13.38
C VAL A 19 13.26 27.60 13.58
N ALA A 20 12.31 27.98 12.73
CA ALA A 20 11.15 27.18 12.49
C ALA A 20 11.68 25.88 11.92
N HIS A 21 12.04 24.95 12.80
CA HIS A 21 11.86 23.56 12.49
C HIS A 21 10.35 23.46 12.27
N ALA A 22 9.93 23.55 11.01
CA ALA A 22 8.69 22.90 10.62
C ALA A 22 8.92 21.45 11.05
N GLY A 23 8.33 21.10 12.19
CA GLY A 23 8.34 19.74 12.69
C GLY A 23 7.88 18.87 11.55
N ASP A 24 8.73 17.95 11.15
CA ASP A 24 8.55 17.02 10.04
C ASP A 24 7.53 15.96 10.46
N ASP A 25 6.33 16.39 10.87
CA ASP A 25 5.22 15.53 11.32
C ASP A 25 4.52 14.86 10.13
N LEU A 26 4.94 15.24 8.92
CA LEU A 26 4.41 14.71 7.69
C LEU A 26 5.02 13.31 7.38
N ARG A 27 6.12 12.90 8.05
CA ARG A 27 6.77 11.57 7.89
C ARG A 27 5.88 10.38 8.27
N SER A 28 4.85 10.58 9.10
CA SER A 28 3.88 9.51 9.42
C SER A 28 2.90 9.24 8.26
N HIS A 29 2.68 10.23 7.38
CA HIS A 29 1.66 10.17 6.34
C HIS A 29 2.21 9.78 4.96
N TYR A 30 3.53 9.90 4.75
CA TYR A 30 4.16 9.48 3.50
C TYR A 30 5.42 8.65 3.71
N MET A 31 5.68 7.79 2.73
CA MET A 31 6.97 7.16 2.48
C MET A 31 7.71 7.94 1.39
N VAL A 32 9.03 8.11 1.56
CA VAL A 32 9.91 8.77 0.58
C VAL A 32 10.70 7.72 -0.17
N LEU A 33 10.65 7.74 -1.49
CA LEU A 33 11.42 6.85 -2.35
C LEU A 33 12.28 7.65 -3.34
N PRO A 34 13.56 7.28 -3.52
CA PRO A 34 14.37 7.83 -4.61
C PRO A 34 13.77 7.49 -5.98
N ALA A 35 13.82 8.41 -6.94
CA ALA A 35 13.38 8.14 -8.31
C ALA A 35 14.20 6.99 -8.90
N GLY A 36 13.48 5.94 -9.32
CA GLY A 36 14.07 4.70 -9.80
C GLY A 36 14.07 3.55 -8.79
N SER A 37 13.62 3.78 -7.55
CA SER A 37 13.47 2.72 -6.52
C SER A 37 12.18 1.90 -6.63
N LEU A 38 11.21 2.32 -7.45
CA LEU A 38 9.98 1.55 -7.76
C LEU A 38 10.25 0.31 -8.64
N LYS A 39 11.46 -0.23 -8.59
CA LYS A 39 11.80 -1.48 -9.28
C LYS A 39 11.27 -2.63 -8.44
N SER A 40 10.74 -3.63 -9.13
CA SER A 40 10.15 -4.84 -8.54
C SER A 40 10.98 -5.34 -7.34
N ALA A 41 10.32 -5.48 -6.19
CA ALA A 41 10.94 -5.99 -4.96
C ALA A 41 11.67 -7.32 -5.20
N THR A 42 12.73 -7.56 -4.43
CA THR A 42 13.45 -8.84 -4.41
C THR A 42 12.49 -9.96 -4.04
N LEU A 43 12.40 -10.99 -4.89
CA LEU A 43 11.44 -12.07 -4.78
C LEU A 43 11.99 -13.18 -3.88
N ASN A 44 11.44 -13.30 -2.68
CA ASN A 44 11.69 -14.44 -1.79
C ASN A 44 10.45 -15.32 -1.76
N CYS A 45 10.33 -16.22 -2.74
CA CYS A 45 9.31 -17.26 -2.67
C CYS A 45 9.70 -18.25 -1.57
N THR A 46 8.99 -18.23 -0.45
CA THR A 46 9.08 -19.28 0.55
C THR A 46 8.29 -20.50 0.04
N ASP A 47 8.97 -21.64 -0.09
CA ASP A 47 8.30 -22.93 -0.29
C ASP A 47 7.60 -23.32 1.03
N HIS A 48 6.42 -22.75 1.28
CA HIS A 48 5.52 -23.32 2.27
C HIS A 48 4.84 -24.52 1.62
N GLN A 49 5.48 -25.68 1.74
CA GLN A 49 4.85 -26.97 1.44
C GLN A 49 3.54 -27.01 2.22
N ALA A 50 2.42 -27.20 1.53
CA ALA A 50 1.11 -27.36 2.16
C ALA A 50 1.25 -28.37 3.30
N VAL A 51 1.17 -27.89 4.55
CA VAL A 51 1.27 -28.76 5.72
C VAL A 51 -0.01 -29.59 5.71
N SER A 52 0.06 -30.80 5.20
CA SER A 52 -0.98 -31.81 5.41
C SER A 52 -1.18 -31.93 6.91
N PRO A 53 -2.38 -31.69 7.45
CA PRO A 53 -2.57 -31.75 8.88
C PRO A 53 -2.43 -33.19 9.33
N ALA A 54 -1.49 -33.44 10.24
CA ALA A 54 -1.59 -34.58 11.13
C ALA A 54 -2.96 -34.48 11.82
N SER A 55 -3.78 -35.52 11.63
CA SER A 55 -5.14 -35.72 12.17
C SER A 55 -5.71 -34.57 13.03
N GLY A 56 -6.56 -33.72 12.43
CA GLY A 56 -7.31 -32.67 13.14
C GLY A 56 -6.79 -31.24 13.00
N GLY A 57 -5.77 -31.00 12.18
CA GLY A 57 -5.16 -29.68 11.97
C GLY A 57 -5.87 -28.77 10.97
N VAL A 58 -5.62 -27.47 11.14
CA VAL A 58 -6.07 -26.34 10.31
C VAL A 58 -5.71 -26.56 8.83
N VAL A 59 -6.72 -26.54 7.93
CA VAL A 59 -6.51 -26.66 6.48
C VAL A 59 -6.24 -25.28 5.92
N THR A 60 -4.97 -24.96 5.69
CA THR A 60 -4.55 -23.69 5.08
C THR A 60 -4.21 -23.88 3.61
N VAL A 61 -4.78 -23.05 2.75
CA VAL A 61 -4.48 -23.00 1.31
C VAL A 61 -3.74 -21.71 1.01
N LEU A 62 -2.53 -21.85 0.47
CA LEU A 62 -1.76 -20.70 0.01
C LEU A 62 -2.26 -20.22 -1.36
N LEU A 63 -2.60 -18.94 -1.45
CA LEU A 63 -3.06 -18.30 -2.67
C LEU A 63 -1.90 -17.57 -3.36
N HIS A 64 -1.49 -18.10 -4.52
CA HIS A 64 -0.53 -17.43 -5.41
C HIS A 64 -1.24 -16.74 -6.57
N HIS A 65 -0.72 -15.59 -6.99
CA HIS A 65 -1.16 -14.99 -8.25
C HIS A 65 -0.73 -15.90 -9.42
N ARG A 66 -1.66 -16.27 -10.30
CA ARG A 66 -1.45 -17.23 -11.41
C ARG A 66 -0.20 -16.95 -12.27
N HIS A 67 0.06 -15.67 -12.54
CA HIS A 67 1.20 -15.23 -13.36
C HIS A 67 2.30 -14.57 -12.50
N GLY A 68 2.21 -14.71 -11.18
CA GLY A 68 3.18 -14.18 -10.24
C GLY A 68 4.44 -15.04 -10.17
N PRO A 69 5.53 -14.49 -9.63
CA PRO A 69 6.82 -15.16 -9.57
C PRO A 69 6.82 -16.42 -8.69
N CYS A 70 5.97 -16.48 -7.68
CA CYS A 70 5.81 -17.65 -6.80
C CYS A 70 4.67 -18.59 -7.23
N SER A 71 4.14 -18.46 -8.46
CA SER A 71 3.09 -19.35 -8.95
C SER A 71 3.63 -20.77 -9.19
N PRO A 72 3.02 -21.83 -8.64
CA PRO A 72 3.42 -23.21 -8.92
C PRO A 72 2.99 -23.69 -10.32
N VAL A 73 2.19 -22.89 -11.03
CA VAL A 73 1.70 -23.21 -12.37
C VAL A 73 2.70 -22.71 -13.42
N PRO A 74 3.09 -23.52 -14.42
CA PRO A 74 3.95 -23.09 -15.51
C PRO A 74 3.40 -21.81 -16.15
N SER A 75 4.18 -20.73 -16.05
CA SER A 75 3.72 -19.40 -16.44
C SER A 75 3.54 -19.32 -17.95
N THR A 76 2.28 -19.25 -18.39
CA THR A 76 1.98 -18.70 -19.72
C THR A 76 2.30 -17.21 -19.70
N LYS A 77 2.82 -16.69 -20.83
CA LYS A 77 3.23 -15.28 -21.01
C LYS A 77 2.33 -14.34 -20.20
N ALA A 78 2.93 -13.61 -19.26
CA ALA A 78 2.20 -12.73 -18.37
C ALA A 78 1.31 -11.77 -19.19
N PRO A 79 0.05 -11.58 -18.78
CA PRO A 79 -0.86 -10.68 -19.48
C PRO A 79 -0.32 -9.25 -19.46
N THR A 80 -0.58 -8.50 -20.52
CA THR A 80 -0.23 -7.07 -20.57
C THR A 80 -0.98 -6.31 -19.49
N LEU A 81 -0.43 -5.16 -19.07
CA LEU A 81 -1.05 -4.32 -18.07
C LEU A 81 -2.49 -3.95 -18.43
N GLU A 82 -2.73 -3.57 -19.68
CA GLU A 82 -4.08 -3.25 -20.19
C GLU A 82 -5.06 -4.43 -20.00
N LYS A 83 -4.62 -5.66 -20.30
CA LYS A 83 -5.44 -6.87 -20.11
C LYS A 83 -5.65 -7.21 -18.64
N MET A 84 -4.70 -6.86 -17.77
CA MET A 84 -4.84 -7.00 -16.32
C MET A 84 -5.89 -6.03 -15.80
N LEU A 85 -5.73 -4.73 -16.09
CA LEU A 85 -6.66 -3.67 -15.72
C LEU A 85 -8.08 -3.93 -16.24
N ARG A 86 -8.21 -4.39 -17.49
CA ARG A 86 -9.53 -4.74 -18.06
C ARG A 86 -10.21 -5.87 -17.29
N ARG A 87 -9.47 -6.90 -16.88
CA ARG A 87 -10.03 -8.00 -16.09
C ARG A 87 -10.34 -7.58 -14.66
N ASP A 88 -9.52 -6.72 -14.08
CA ASP A 88 -9.75 -6.16 -12.75
C ASP A 88 -11.04 -5.32 -12.71
N GLN A 89 -11.27 -4.49 -13.72
CA GLN A 89 -12.51 -3.73 -13.86
C GLN A 89 -13.73 -4.67 -13.97
N LEU A 90 -13.68 -5.66 -14.86
CA LEU A 90 -14.79 -6.61 -15.03
C LEU A 90 -15.08 -7.41 -13.76
N ARG A 91 -14.02 -7.75 -13.00
CA ARG A 91 -14.15 -8.44 -11.71
C ARG A 91 -14.80 -7.52 -10.67
N ALA A 92 -14.37 -6.26 -10.58
CA ALA A 92 -14.96 -5.27 -9.68
C ALA A 92 -16.45 -5.05 -10.01
N ASP A 93 -16.80 -4.88 -11.29
CA ASP A 93 -18.18 -4.73 -11.76
C ASP A 93 -19.03 -5.98 -11.46
N TYR A 94 -18.45 -7.17 -11.59
CA TYR A 94 -19.12 -8.43 -11.25
C TYR A 94 -19.39 -8.55 -9.75
N ILE A 95 -18.39 -8.28 -8.91
CA ILE A 95 -18.52 -8.30 -7.44
C ILE A 95 -19.54 -7.25 -7.02
N GLY A 96 -19.41 -6.02 -7.49
CA GLY A 96 -20.35 -4.94 -7.20
C GLY A 96 -21.78 -5.34 -7.52
N ARG A 97 -22.02 -5.90 -8.71
CA ARG A 97 -23.35 -6.44 -9.08
C ARG A 97 -23.83 -7.55 -8.14
N LYS A 98 -22.99 -8.54 -7.85
CA LYS A 98 -23.34 -9.68 -6.99
C LYS A 98 -23.72 -9.25 -5.58
N PHE A 99 -23.11 -8.19 -5.07
CA PHE A 99 -23.29 -7.71 -3.70
C PHE A 99 -24.02 -6.36 -3.61
N SER A 100 -24.74 -5.94 -4.65
CA SER A 100 -25.46 -4.64 -4.71
C SER A 100 -26.48 -4.41 -3.58
N GLY A 101 -26.86 -5.46 -2.85
CA GLY A 101 -27.76 -5.39 -1.68
C GLY A 101 -27.09 -5.73 -0.34
N ALA A 102 -25.78 -6.01 -0.32
CA ALA A 102 -25.04 -6.31 0.90
C ALA A 102 -24.37 -5.02 1.42
N LYS A 103 -24.68 -4.63 2.66
CA LYS A 103 -23.87 -3.62 3.37
C LYS A 103 -22.49 -4.23 3.60
N GLY A 104 -21.44 -3.52 3.19
CA GLY A 104 -20.08 -3.97 3.45
C GLY A 104 -19.79 -4.05 4.94
N GLY A 105 -18.92 -4.99 5.34
CA GLY A 105 -18.24 -4.86 6.63
C GLY A 105 -17.46 -3.55 6.61
N GLY A 106 -17.72 -2.67 7.57
CA GLY A 106 -17.13 -1.35 7.61
C GLY A 106 -15.61 -1.44 7.64
N LEU A 107 -14.96 -0.96 6.59
CA LEU A 107 -13.63 -0.40 6.73
C LEU A 107 -13.86 0.97 7.35
N GLU A 108 -13.26 1.25 8.52
CA GLU A 108 -13.19 2.62 9.04
C GLU A 108 -12.46 3.46 7.97
N GLN A 109 -13.25 4.13 7.14
CA GLN A 109 -12.75 4.85 5.99
C GLN A 109 -12.39 6.25 6.48
N SER A 110 -11.13 6.41 6.87
CA SER A 110 -10.56 7.75 7.01
C SER A 110 -10.46 8.33 5.61
N ASP A 111 -11.07 9.49 5.38
CA ASP A 111 -10.94 10.21 4.11
C ASP A 111 -9.44 10.49 3.86
N VAL A 112 -8.84 9.79 2.91
CA VAL A 112 -7.43 9.96 2.57
C VAL A 112 -7.36 11.03 1.48
N THR A 113 -7.06 12.27 1.87
CA THR A 113 -6.65 13.30 0.92
C THR A 113 -5.28 12.90 0.36
N VAL A 114 -5.27 12.26 -0.82
CA VAL A 114 -4.02 11.94 -1.52
C VAL A 114 -3.53 13.22 -2.21
N PRO A 115 -2.35 13.76 -1.85
CA PRO A 115 -1.81 14.93 -2.55
C PRO A 115 -1.53 14.56 -4.00
N THR A 116 -2.18 15.25 -4.93
CA THR A 116 -1.92 15.15 -6.39
C THR A 116 -0.63 15.86 -6.81
N LEU A 117 0.07 16.52 -5.88
CA LEU A 117 1.27 17.28 -6.16
C LEU A 117 2.52 16.41 -5.96
N LEU A 118 3.13 15.96 -7.06
CA LEU A 118 4.51 15.47 -7.07
C LEU A 118 5.42 16.61 -6.59
N GLY A 119 5.92 16.51 -5.37
CA GLY A 119 6.82 17.49 -4.79
C GLY A 119 8.22 17.41 -5.40
N LEU A 120 8.45 18.10 -6.52
CA LEU A 120 9.78 18.48 -6.97
C LEU A 120 10.32 19.57 -6.04
N SER A 121 10.83 19.19 -4.88
CA SER A 121 11.46 20.14 -3.96
C SER A 121 12.73 19.50 -3.42
N LEU A 122 13.86 20.22 -3.56
CA LEU A 122 15.23 19.95 -3.06
C LEU A 122 16.28 19.43 -4.06
N GLY A 123 15.99 19.25 -5.36
CA GLY A 123 17.03 18.86 -6.33
C GLY A 123 17.52 17.41 -6.19
N THR A 124 16.86 16.63 -5.34
CA THR A 124 16.79 15.16 -5.38
C THR A 124 15.46 14.77 -6.03
N LEU A 125 15.47 13.78 -6.92
CA LEU A 125 14.24 13.26 -7.53
C LEU A 125 13.55 12.32 -6.53
N ASP A 126 13.01 12.84 -5.42
CA ASP A 126 12.33 12.03 -4.41
C ASP A 126 10.81 12.04 -4.60
N ILE A 127 10.21 10.85 -4.57
CA ILE A 127 8.75 10.65 -4.70
C ILE A 127 8.17 10.43 -3.30
N ARG A 128 7.16 11.21 -2.94
CA ARG A 128 6.37 11.03 -1.71
C ARG A 128 5.11 10.23 -2.04
N ILE A 129 4.96 9.05 -1.46
CA ILE A 129 3.79 8.18 -1.62
C ILE A 129 3.05 8.14 -0.28
N PRO A 130 1.71 8.23 -0.24
CA PRO A 130 0.97 8.12 1.01
C PRO A 130 1.19 6.75 1.66
N THR A 131 1.27 6.71 2.99
CA THR A 131 1.20 5.46 3.74
C THR A 131 -0.24 4.98 3.78
N VAL A 132 -0.51 3.73 3.41
CA VAL A 132 -1.85 3.14 3.41
C VAL A 132 -1.85 1.84 4.22
N ALA A 133 -2.80 1.72 5.14
CA ALA A 133 -3.02 0.52 5.93
C ALA A 133 -4.48 0.04 5.80
N LEU A 134 -4.67 -1.27 5.63
CA LEU A 134 -5.97 -1.93 5.71
C LEU A 134 -6.16 -2.43 7.14
N VAL A 135 -7.12 -1.86 7.87
CA VAL A 135 -7.43 -2.21 9.26
C VAL A 135 -8.68 -3.09 9.27
N PHE A 136 -8.55 -4.29 9.81
CA PHE A 136 -9.63 -5.27 9.90
C PHE A 136 -10.20 -5.31 11.33
N SER A 137 -11.50 -5.59 11.45
CA SER A 137 -12.21 -5.65 12.73
C SER A 137 -11.66 -6.68 13.73
N GLY A 138 -10.93 -7.70 13.25
CA GLY A 138 -10.20 -8.66 14.08
C GLY A 138 -8.87 -8.13 14.66
N GLY A 139 -8.55 -6.84 14.47
CA GLY A 139 -7.32 -6.22 14.94
C GLY A 139 -6.12 -6.39 14.00
N ALA A 140 -6.27 -7.13 12.90
CA ALA A 140 -5.22 -7.24 11.89
C ALA A 140 -5.04 -5.91 11.15
N VAL A 141 -3.79 -5.50 10.95
CA VAL A 141 -3.41 -4.30 10.18
C VAL A 141 -2.45 -4.72 9.08
N VAL A 142 -2.82 -4.44 7.83
CA VAL A 142 -2.00 -4.76 6.65
C VAL A 142 -1.50 -3.46 6.03
N ASN A 143 -0.22 -3.16 6.21
CA ASN A 143 0.42 -1.98 5.63
C ASN A 143 0.84 -2.26 4.19
N LEU A 144 0.32 -1.50 3.23
CA LEU A 144 0.64 -1.70 1.81
C LEU A 144 2.04 -1.19 1.49
N ALA A 145 2.77 -1.97 0.70
CA ALA A 145 4.02 -1.55 0.09
C ALA A 145 3.76 -0.52 -1.04
N PRO A 146 4.76 0.29 -1.46
CA PRO A 146 4.64 1.22 -2.58
C PRO A 146 4.01 0.62 -3.84
N GLU A 147 4.35 -0.63 -4.15
CA GLU A 147 3.87 -1.41 -5.30
C GLU A 147 2.38 -1.78 -5.22
N GLY A 148 1.83 -1.75 -4.00
CA GLY A 148 0.40 -1.91 -3.73
C GLY A 148 -0.39 -0.60 -3.74
N ILE A 149 0.30 0.54 -3.80
CA ILE A 149 -0.28 1.89 -3.72
C ILE A 149 -0.20 2.61 -5.07
N ILE A 150 0.90 2.46 -5.80
CA ILE A 150 1.14 3.11 -7.09
C ILE A 150 1.28 2.07 -8.21
N LEU A 151 0.63 2.33 -9.35
CA LEU A 151 0.72 1.55 -10.57
C LEU A 151 0.97 2.50 -11.75
N GLU A 152 2.08 2.32 -12.48
CA GLU A 152 2.48 3.20 -13.61
C GLU A 152 2.43 4.70 -13.25
N SER A 153 2.96 5.07 -12.08
CA SER A 153 2.94 6.45 -11.54
C SER A 153 1.54 7.00 -11.19
N CYS A 154 0.50 6.19 -11.26
CA CYS A 154 -0.86 6.54 -10.84
C CYS A 154 -1.23 5.89 -9.50
N LEU A 155 -2.07 6.55 -8.72
CA LEU A 155 -2.69 5.95 -7.54
C LEU A 155 -3.53 4.74 -7.95
N ALA A 156 -3.28 3.59 -7.31
CA ALA A 156 -3.91 2.31 -7.64
C ALA A 156 -5.26 2.09 -6.93
N PHE A 157 -6.03 3.15 -6.71
CA PHE A 157 -7.31 3.12 -6.01
C PHE A 157 -8.41 3.72 -6.89
N ALA A 158 -9.55 3.04 -6.95
CA ALA A 158 -10.73 3.53 -7.62
C ALA A 158 -11.78 3.94 -6.57
N ALA A 159 -12.48 5.03 -6.84
CA ALA A 159 -13.54 5.49 -5.97
C ALA A 159 -14.70 4.48 -5.93
N ASN A 160 -15.27 4.30 -4.74
CA ASN A 160 -16.56 3.63 -4.57
C ASN A 160 -17.71 4.59 -4.90
N ARG A 161 -18.93 4.06 -5.03
CA ARG A 161 -20.13 4.89 -5.28
C ARG A 161 -20.49 5.76 -4.07
N ASP A 162 -20.34 5.19 -2.87
CA ASP A 162 -20.52 5.83 -1.57
C ASP A 162 -19.73 5.06 -0.50
N ASP A 163 -19.60 5.63 0.70
CA ASP A 163 -18.83 5.07 1.82
C ASP A 163 -19.48 3.81 2.44
N SER A 164 -20.72 3.49 2.07
CA SER A 164 -21.42 2.27 2.51
C SER A 164 -21.19 1.08 1.57
N SER A 165 -20.57 1.33 0.42
CA SER A 165 -20.24 0.34 -0.59
C SER A 165 -19.11 -0.57 -0.11
N LEU A 166 -19.19 -1.85 -0.48
CA LEU A 166 -18.13 -2.83 -0.20
C LEU A 166 -16.77 -2.37 -0.77
N GLY A 167 -15.73 -2.45 0.05
CA GLY A 167 -14.34 -2.32 -0.41
C GLY A 167 -13.88 -3.58 -1.14
N ILE A 168 -13.10 -3.42 -2.21
CA ILE A 168 -12.51 -4.54 -2.96
C ILE A 168 -10.99 -4.42 -2.88
N ILE A 169 -10.34 -5.43 -2.30
CA ILE A 169 -8.87 -5.55 -2.38
C ILE A 169 -8.52 -6.01 -3.80
N GLY A 170 -7.83 -5.14 -4.54
CA GLY A 170 -7.45 -5.34 -5.94
C GLY A 170 -6.23 -6.25 -6.13
N ASN A 171 -5.95 -6.58 -7.38
CA ASN A 171 -4.74 -7.32 -7.75
C ASN A 171 -3.46 -6.55 -7.38
N VAL A 172 -3.50 -5.21 -7.45
CA VAL A 172 -2.36 -4.36 -7.10
C VAL A 172 -2.09 -4.41 -5.60
N GLN A 173 -3.11 -4.27 -4.75
CA GLN A 173 -2.97 -4.28 -3.29
C GLN A 173 -2.50 -5.62 -2.72
N GLN A 174 -2.65 -6.72 -3.47
CA GLN A 174 -2.17 -8.05 -3.07
C GLN A 174 -0.70 -8.32 -3.41
N ARG A 175 -0.04 -7.44 -4.18
CA ARG A 175 1.39 -7.57 -4.50
C ARG A 175 2.23 -7.44 -3.23
N THR A 176 3.38 -8.11 -3.16
CA THR A 176 4.26 -8.15 -1.97
C THR A 176 3.69 -8.91 -0.79
N PHE A 177 2.53 -9.54 -0.93
CA PHE A 177 1.91 -10.35 0.11
C PHE A 177 1.73 -11.79 -0.33
N GLU A 178 1.98 -12.67 0.61
CA GLU A 178 1.48 -14.03 0.61
C GLU A 178 0.11 -14.04 1.31
N VAL A 179 -0.90 -14.60 0.64
CA VAL A 179 -2.28 -14.66 1.15
C VAL A 179 -2.63 -16.08 1.52
N LEU A 180 -2.91 -16.31 2.80
CA LEU A 180 -3.22 -17.62 3.35
C LEU A 180 -4.72 -17.71 3.63
N TYR A 181 -5.35 -18.78 3.14
CA TYR A 181 -6.76 -19.04 3.40
C TYR A 181 -6.91 -20.23 4.35
N ASP A 182 -7.28 -19.95 5.59
CA ASP A 182 -7.66 -21.00 6.54
C ASP A 182 -9.10 -21.41 6.28
N VAL A 183 -9.28 -22.53 5.59
CA VAL A 183 -10.60 -23.10 5.27
C VAL A 183 -11.29 -23.62 6.53
N GLY A 184 -10.52 -24.18 7.47
CA GLY A 184 -11.05 -24.83 8.67
C GLY A 184 -11.51 -23.82 9.72
N GLY A 185 -10.76 -22.73 9.89
CA GLY A 185 -11.07 -21.64 10.80
C GLY A 185 -11.85 -20.48 10.16
N GLY A 186 -12.06 -20.50 8.84
CA GLY A 186 -12.80 -19.45 8.13
C GLY A 186 -12.10 -18.09 8.14
N ALA A 187 -10.77 -18.08 8.11
CA ALA A 187 -9.95 -16.88 8.26
C ALA A 187 -9.02 -16.66 7.05
N VAL A 188 -8.58 -15.41 6.88
CA VAL A 188 -7.60 -15.01 5.86
C VAL A 188 -6.40 -14.37 6.57
N GLY A 189 -5.20 -14.81 6.19
CA GLY A 189 -3.92 -14.27 6.68
C GLY A 189 -3.16 -13.56 5.56
N PHE A 190 -2.38 -12.55 5.94
CA PHE A 190 -1.49 -11.80 5.04
C PHE A 190 -0.07 -11.83 5.61
N ASN A 191 0.89 -12.27 4.81
CA ASN A 191 2.31 -12.27 5.16
C ASN A 191 3.06 -11.34 4.20
N ALA A 192 3.64 -10.26 4.73
CA ALA A 192 4.28 -9.21 3.96
C ALA A 192 5.71 -9.59 3.52
N GLY A 193 6.14 -9.13 2.35
CA GLY A 193 7.48 -9.36 1.81
C GLY A 193 7.72 -10.75 1.21
N ALA A 194 6.64 -11.51 0.96
CA ALA A 194 6.72 -12.93 0.61
C ALA A 194 6.45 -13.26 -0.87
N CYS A 195 6.06 -12.30 -1.73
CA CYS A 195 5.90 -12.52 -3.19
C CYS A 195 5.79 -11.25 -4.04
#